data_AF-A0A7K2TI34-F1
#
_entry.id   AF-A0A7K2TI34-F1
#
_cell.length_a   1.000
_cell.length_b   1.000
_cell.length_c   1.000
_cell.angle_alpha   90.00
_cell.angle_beta   90.00
_cell.angle_gamma   90.00
#
_symmetry.space_group_name_H-M   'P 1'
#
loop_
_entity.id
_entity.type
_entity.pdbx_description
1 polymer ?
#
loop_
_entity_poly.entity_id
_entity_poly.type
_entity_poly.pdbx_seq_one_letter_code
_entity_poly.pdbx_strand_id
1 'polypeptide(L)' 'MERAEDSPLHHTQAGRFAVPLSLMRGTQRVEDLALILTADQMEALYEEIGTILHLRGPAGLPPAAEAVS' A
#
# COMPACT_ATOMS: atom_id res chain seq x y z
N MET A 1 -16.09 3.70 -11.36
CA MET A 1 -14.89 3.30 -10.60
C MET A 1 -13.90 4.44 -10.74
N GLU A 2 -13.86 5.34 -9.75
CA GLU A 2 -12.85 6.39 -9.67
C GLU A 2 -11.53 5.71 -9.32
N ARG A 3 -10.56 5.70 -10.25
CA ARG A 3 -9.18 5.33 -9.94
C ARG A 3 -8.63 6.48 -9.10
N ALA A 4 -8.06 6.17 -7.94
CA ALA A 4 -7.30 7.16 -7.17
C ALA A 4 -6.26 7.77 -8.12
N GLU A 5 -6.45 9.05 -8.45
CA GLU A 5 -5.56 9.79 -9.32
C GLU A 5 -4.14 9.74 -8.75
N ASP A 6 -3.16 9.49 -9.63
CA ASP A 6 -1.72 9.42 -9.35
C ASP A 6 -1.25 10.56 -8.45
N SER A 7 -1.29 10.36 -7.13
CA SER A 7 -0.48 11.16 -6.21
C SER A 7 0.92 10.54 -6.22
N PRO A 8 1.92 11.20 -6.82
CA PRO A 8 3.27 10.66 -6.85
C PRO A 8 3.77 10.47 -5.42
N LEU A 9 4.29 9.29 -5.10
CA LEU A 9 4.94 9.02 -3.82
C LEU A 9 5.98 10.12 -3.56
N HIS A 10 5.78 10.89 -2.49
CA HIS A 10 6.65 12.01 -2.20
C HIS A 10 7.98 11.49 -1.64
N HIS A 11 9.08 11.83 -2.30
CA HIS A 11 10.41 11.53 -1.81
C HIS A 11 10.88 12.62 -0.84
N THR A 12 11.37 12.22 0.32
CA THR A 12 12.07 13.12 1.24
C THR A 12 13.49 13.37 0.76
N GLN A 13 14.13 14.44 1.24
CA GLN A 13 15.52 14.80 0.89
C GLN A 13 16.55 13.71 1.25
N ALA A 14 16.19 12.75 2.10
CA ALA A 14 17.05 11.63 2.51
C ALA A 14 16.81 10.35 1.68
N GLY A 15 16.09 10.42 0.55
CA GLY A 15 15.78 9.24 -0.28
C GLY A 15 14.73 8.31 0.32
N ARG A 16 13.98 8.77 1.34
CA ARG A 16 12.85 8.03 1.94
C ARG A 16 11.54 8.35 1.24
N PHE A 17 10.60 7.42 1.27
CA PHE A 17 9.25 7.57 0.74
C PHE A 17 8.29 8.04 1.82
N ALA A 18 7.46 9.03 1.50
CA ALA A 18 6.35 9.45 2.34
C ALA A 18 5.06 8.81 1.80
N VAL A 19 4.55 7.81 2.51
CA VAL A 19 3.29 7.13 2.19
C VAL A 19 2.15 7.86 2.91
N PRO A 20 1.19 8.45 2.18
CA PRO A 20 0.03 9.07 2.80
C PRO A 20 -0.88 7.97 3.37
N LEU A 21 -1.17 8.07 4.67
CA LEU A 21 -2.08 7.19 5.38
C LEU A 21 -3.25 8.00 5.91
N SER A 22 -4.45 7.48 5.70
CA SER A 22 -5.67 8.00 6.34
C SER A 22 -6.01 7.14 7.53
N LEU A 23 -6.01 7.71 8.73
CA LEU A 23 -6.45 7.03 9.94
C LEU A 23 -7.98 7.02 9.98
N MET A 24 -8.55 5.82 10.05
CA MET A 24 -10.00 5.61 10.10
C MET A 24 -10.41 5.10 11.48
N ARG A 25 -11.51 5.62 12.04
CA ARG A 25 -12.24 5.05 13.18
C ARG A 25 -13.58 4.54 12.69
N GLY A 26 -13.68 3.23 12.48
CA GLY A 26 -14.82 2.65 11.75
C GLY A 26 -14.80 3.13 10.30
N THR A 27 -15.88 3.77 9.86
CA THR A 27 -15.99 4.37 8.51
C THR A 27 -15.62 5.86 8.48
N GLN A 28 -15.32 6.47 9.62
CA GLN A 28 -15.00 7.90 9.70
C GLN A 28 -13.50 8.14 9.58
N ARG A 29 -13.10 9.06 8.70
CA ARG A 29 -11.72 9.56 8.60
C ARG A 29 -11.45 10.51 9.77
N VAL A 30 -10.37 10.24 10.50
CA VAL A 30 -9.99 10.96 11.72
C VAL A 30 -8.82 11.90 11.46
N GLU A 31 -7.80 11.43 10.74
CA GLU A 31 -6.55 12.17 10.56
C GLU A 31 -5.81 11.67 9.32
N ASP A 32 -4.98 12.53 8.73
CA ASP A 32 -4.04 12.19 7.66
C ASP A 32 -2.60 12.31 8.16
N LEU A 33 -1.83 11.26 7.89
CA LEU A 33 -0.46 11.10 8.37
C LEU A 33 0.44 10.71 7.20
N ALA A 34 1.70 11.11 7.24
CA ALA A 34 2.71 10.65 6.30
C ALA A 34 3.63 9.65 7.00
N LEU A 35 3.59 8.38 6.57
CA LEU A 35 4.53 7.37 7.03
C LEU A 35 5.82 7.47 6.21
N ILE A 36 6.92 7.82 6.87
CA ILE A 36 8.22 8.00 6.21
C ILE A 36 9.04 6.72 6.32
N LEU A 37 9.30 6.07 5.18
CA LEU A 37 9.97 4.76 5.09
C LEU A 37 11.18 4.79 4.18
N THR A 38 12.22 4.01 4.49
CA THR A 38 13.26 3.67 3.51
C THR A 38 12.70 2.71 2.45
N ALA A 39 13.46 2.47 1.37
CA ALA A 39 13.11 1.49 0.34
C ALA A 39 12.91 0.08 0.94
N ASP A 40 13.89 -0.39 1.72
CA ASP A 40 13.84 -1.72 2.35
C ASP A 40 12.64 -1.86 3.31
N GLN A 41 12.29 -0.79 4.04
CA GLN A 41 11.12 -0.78 4.91
C GLN A 41 9.81 -0.80 4.13
N MET A 42 9.77 -0.14 2.96
CA MET A 42 8.63 -0.19 2.06
C MET A 42 8.41 -1.60 1.51
N GLU A 43 9.49 -2.26 1.08
CA GLU A 43 9.44 -3.64 0.59
C GLU A 43 8.89 -4.60 1.66
N ALA A 44 9.42 -4.54 2.89
CA ALA A 44 8.93 -5.35 4.00
C ALA A 44 7.44 -5.08 4.32
N LEU A 45 7.02 -3.80 4.26
CA LEU A 45 5.61 -3.44 4.46
C LEU A 45 4.69 -4.06 3.39
N TYR A 46 5.11 -4.06 2.13
CA TYR A 46 4.34 -4.68 1.05
C TYR A 46 4.22 -6.19 1.22
N GLU A 47 5.30 -6.88 1.62
CA GLU A 47 5.27 -8.32 1.92
C GLU A 47 4.31 -8.66 3.06
N GLU A 48 4.32 -7.86 4.13
CA GLU A 48 3.43 -8.05 5.28
C GLU A 48 1.96 -7.83 4.90
N ILE A 49 1.66 -6.75 4.17
CA ILE A 49 0.31 -6.48 3.64
C ILE A 49 -0.13 -7.63 2.73
N GLY A 50 0.73 -8.06 1.81
CA GLY A 50 0.46 -9.19 0.92
C GLY A 50 0.13 -10.46 1.68
N THR A 51 0.86 -10.76 2.74
CA THR A 51 0.61 -11.91 3.61
C THR A 51 -0.74 -11.81 4.32
N ILE A 52 -1.06 -10.65 4.90
CA ILE A 52 -2.35 -10.42 5.58
C ILE A 52 -3.52 -10.57 4.61
N LEU A 53 -3.39 -10.00 3.40
CA LEU A 53 -4.43 -10.08 2.38
C LEU A 53 -4.56 -11.50 1.80
N HIS A 54 -3.45 -12.22 1.65
CA HIS A 54 -3.44 -13.62 1.21
C HIS A 54 -4.14 -14.52 2.24
N LEU A 55 -3.85 -14.32 3.53
CA LEU A 55 -4.51 -15.05 4.62
C LEU A 55 -6.00 -14.71 4.78
N ARG A 56 -6.44 -13.54 4.27
CA ARG A 56 -7.83 -13.10 4.25
C ARG A 56 -8.54 -13.29 2.92
N GLY A 57 -7.88 -13.88 1.92
CA GLY A 57 -8.47 -14.13 0.61
C GLY A 57 -9.64 -15.12 0.71
N PRO A 58 -10.76 -14.92 -0.01
CA PRO A 58 -11.69 -16.01 -0.24
C PRO A 58 -10.92 -17.12 -0.94
N ALA A 59 -11.02 -18.36 -0.47
CA ALA A 59 -10.39 -19.50 -1.10
C ALA A 59 -10.64 -19.48 -2.62
N GLY A 60 -9.60 -19.23 -3.42
CA GLY A 60 -9.64 -19.38 -4.88
C GLY A 60 -9.62 -18.11 -5.74
N LEU A 61 -8.63 -17.22 -5.57
CA LEU A 61 -8.15 -16.44 -6.72
C LEU A 61 -6.93 -17.19 -7.30
N PRO A 62 -7.02 -17.76 -8.52
CA PRO A 62 -5.87 -18.39 -9.14
C PRO A 62 -4.78 -17.33 -9.39
N PRO A 63 -3.50 -17.73 -9.39
CA PRO A 63 -2.40 -16.81 -9.70
C PRO A 63 -2.72 -16.15 -11.05
N ALA A 64 -2.59 -14.83 -11.10
CA ALA A 64 -2.69 -14.08 -12.35
C ALA A 64 -1.64 -14.67 -13.29
N ALA A 65 -2.10 -15.51 -14.21
CA ALA A 65 -1.28 -16.06 -15.26
C ALA A 65 -0.65 -14.87 -15.99
N GLU A 66 0.67 -14.96 -16.14
CA GLU A 66 1.54 -14.04 -16.85
C GLU A 66 0.84 -13.46 -18.09
N ALA A 67 0.44 -12.20 -18.00
CA ALA A 67 0.09 -11.42 -19.16
C ALA A 67 1.38 -10.79 -19.71
N VAL A 68 2.30 -11.61 -20.23
CA VAL A 68 3.41 -11.13 -21.06
C VAL A 68 3.72 -12.15 -22.17
N SER A 69 3.42 -11.70 -23.39
CA SER A 69 3.85 -12.13 -24.74
C SER A 69 3.37 -13.45 -25.34
#